data_AF-A0A932LBN6-F1
#
_entry.id   AF-A0A932LBN6-F1
#
_cell.length_a   1.000
_cell.length_b   1.000
_cell.length_c   1.000
_cell.angle_alpha   90.00
_cell.angle_beta   90.00
_cell.angle_gamma   90.00
#
_symmetry.space_group_name_H-M   'P 1'
#
loop_
_entity.id
_entity.type
_entity.pdbx_description
1 polymer ?
#
loop_
_entity_poly.entity_id
_entity_poly.type
_entity_poly.pdbx_seq_one_letter_code
_entity_poly.pdbx_strand_id
1 'polypeptide(L)'
;MDQPPQIPGELFQARFPGGFTLRDDANAIVAYAFRNGPIENLHAGKYSELLERKELSRITDAEMKTLMISACEKVEELLRLKESDRKKYTAFILKYNLDFCRRWDR
;
A
#
# COMPACT_ATOMS: atom_id res chain seq x y z
N MET A 1 2.91 19.74 -10.79
CA MET A 1 3.09 18.64 -9.82
C MET A 1 3.51 19.29 -8.51
N ASP A 2 2.62 19.19 -7.52
CA ASP A 2 2.75 19.88 -6.25
C ASP A 2 4.01 19.46 -5.49
N GLN A 3 4.57 20.40 -4.72
CA GLN A 3 5.65 20.08 -3.79
C GLN A 3 5.21 18.94 -2.85
N PRO A 4 6.14 18.07 -2.44
CA PRO A 4 5.91 17.13 -1.34
C PRO A 4 5.18 17.83 -0.18
N PRO A 5 4.11 17.23 0.38
CA PRO A 5 3.48 17.81 1.55
C PRO A 5 4.53 17.93 2.66
N GLN A 6 4.79 19.16 3.09
CA GLN A 6 5.57 19.38 4.30
C GLN A 6 4.67 19.08 5.48
N ILE A 7 4.89 17.91 6.10
CA ILE A 7 4.21 17.55 7.34
C ILE A 7 4.85 18.39 8.45
N PRO A 8 4.08 19.17 9.22
CA PRO A 8 4.60 19.89 10.37
C PRO A 8 5.41 18.96 11.28
N GLY A 9 6.58 19.42 11.75
CA GLY A 9 7.52 18.57 12.49
C GLY A 9 6.92 17.88 13.72
N GLU A 10 6.01 18.56 14.42
CA GLU A 10 5.28 18.00 15.57
C GLU A 10 4.36 16.84 15.17
N LEU A 11 3.64 16.98 14.05
CA LEU A 11 2.79 15.92 13.50
C LEU A 11 3.61 14.73 13.00
N PHE A 12 4.77 15.01 12.39
CA PHE A 12 5.70 13.97 11.96
C PHE A 12 6.23 13.19 13.17
N GLN A 13 6.70 13.88 14.21
CA GLN A 13 7.23 13.24 15.41
C GLN A 13 6.16 12.45 16.18
N ALA A 14 4.93 12.98 16.28
CA ALA A 14 3.82 12.27 16.89
C ALA A 14 3.47 10.98 16.13
N ARG A 15 3.54 11.02 14.80
CA ARG A 15 3.25 9.85 13.96
C ARG A 15 4.41 8.85 13.92
N PHE A 16 5.64 9.33 13.90
CA PHE A 16 6.86 8.56 13.73
C PHE A 16 7.86 8.90 14.86
N PRO A 17 7.58 8.50 16.12
CA PRO A 17 8.39 8.90 17.27
C PRO A 17 9.86 8.43 17.23
N GLY A 18 10.16 7.42 16.40
CA GLY A 18 11.53 6.94 16.10
C GLY A 18 11.99 7.23 14.67
N GLY A 19 11.36 8.18 13.98
CA GLY A 19 11.55 8.43 12.56
C GLY A 19 10.79 7.46 11.65
N PHE A 20 10.85 7.73 10.35
CA PHE A 20 10.24 6.90 9.31
C PHE A 20 11.14 5.69 9.02
N THR A 21 10.60 4.48 9.19
CA THR A 21 11.35 3.23 9.14
C THR A 21 11.13 2.46 7.83
N LEU A 22 11.93 1.40 7.62
CA LEU A 22 11.71 0.46 6.51
C LEU A 22 10.35 -0.23 6.58
N ARG A 23 9.81 -0.47 7.79
CA ARG A 23 8.49 -1.07 7.97
C ARG A 23 7.38 -0.11 7.58
N ASP A 24 7.56 1.19 7.82
CA ASP A 24 6.63 2.22 7.34
C ASP A 24 6.64 2.35 5.81
N ASP A 25 7.83 2.29 5.19
CA ASP A 25 8.00 2.24 3.73
C ASP A 25 7.28 1.00 3.16
N ALA A 26 7.57 -0.19 3.70
CA ALA A 26 6.94 -1.44 3.29
C ALA A 26 5.41 -1.42 3.42
N ASN A 27 4.87 -0.91 4.53
CA ASN A 27 3.43 -0.79 4.72
C ASN A 27 2.79 0.09 3.64
N ALA A 28 3.42 1.23 3.30
CA ALA A 28 2.93 2.12 2.25
C ALA A 28 3.01 1.50 0.86
N ILE A 29 4.11 0.82 0.52
CA ILE A 29 4.25 0.06 -0.73
C ILE A 29 3.13 -0.98 -0.84
N VAL A 30 2.88 -1.75 0.22
CA VAL A 30 1.84 -2.79 0.21
C VAL A 30 0.44 -2.18 0.09
N ALA A 31 0.17 -1.08 0.81
CA ALA A 31 -1.10 -0.38 0.70
C ALA A 31 -1.31 0.18 -0.73
N TYR A 32 -0.24 0.64 -1.40
CA TYR A 32 -0.31 1.14 -2.78
C TYR A 32 -0.53 0.04 -3.79
N ALA A 33 0.33 -0.98 -3.76
CA ALA A 33 0.39 -2.04 -4.76
C ALA A 33 -0.78 -3.02 -4.64
N PHE A 34 -1.12 -3.42 -3.40
CA PHE A 34 -2.12 -4.46 -3.17
C PHE A 34 -3.46 -3.84 -2.80
N ARG A 35 -3.54 -3.18 -1.63
CA ARG A 35 -4.83 -2.77 -1.05
C ARG A 35 -5.61 -1.86 -1.99
N ASN A 36 -4.96 -0.87 -2.62
CA ASN A 36 -5.64 0.02 -3.56
C ASN A 36 -5.63 -0.52 -5.00
N GLY A 37 -5.72 -1.84 -5.17
CA GLY A 37 -5.80 -2.56 -6.45
C GLY A 37 -7.04 -3.47 -6.52
N PRO A 38 -7.06 -4.48 -7.40
CA PRO A 38 -8.22 -5.35 -7.58
C PRO A 38 -8.65 -6.10 -6.30
N ILE A 39 -7.76 -6.21 -5.30
CA ILE A 39 -8.09 -6.84 -4.01
C ILE A 39 -9.17 -6.06 -3.24
N GLU A 40 -9.27 -4.74 -3.41
CA GLU A 40 -10.31 -3.95 -2.73
C GLU A 40 -11.70 -4.32 -3.25
N ASN A 41 -11.81 -4.65 -4.54
CA ASN A 41 -13.08 -5.09 -5.12
C ASN A 41 -13.53 -6.44 -4.54
N LEU A 42 -12.58 -7.32 -4.22
CA LEU A 42 -12.86 -8.58 -3.53
C LEU A 42 -13.26 -8.33 -2.06
N HIS A 43 -12.57 -7.40 -1.40
CA HIS A 43 -12.82 -7.02 0.00
C HIS A 43 -14.18 -6.30 0.19
N ALA A 44 -14.60 -5.48 -0.76
CA ALA A 44 -15.85 -4.71 -0.71
C ALA A 44 -17.12 -5.52 -1.02
N GLY A 45 -16.98 -6.82 -1.34
CA GLY A 45 -18.09 -7.71 -1.63
C GLY A 45 -19.02 -8.02 -0.45
N LYS A 46 -20.19 -8.60 -0.72
CA LYS A 46 -21.08 -9.14 0.31
C LYS A 46 -20.55 -10.47 0.85
N TYR A 47 -20.90 -10.80 2.09
CA TYR A 47 -20.61 -12.11 2.69
C TYR A 47 -21.13 -13.26 1.82
N SER A 48 -20.37 -14.35 1.79
CA SER A 48 -20.71 -15.60 1.10
C SER A 48 -20.38 -16.78 2.02
N GLU A 49 -21.17 -17.85 1.96
CA GLU A 49 -20.90 -19.10 2.69
C GLU A 49 -19.55 -19.74 2.32
N LEU A 50 -18.99 -19.40 1.14
CA LEU A 50 -17.62 -19.76 0.74
C LEU A 50 -16.55 -19.25 1.73
N LEU A 51 -16.88 -18.25 2.56
CA LEU A 51 -15.96 -17.71 3.56
C LEU A 51 -15.80 -18.64 4.77
N GLU A 52 -16.73 -19.56 5.02
CA GLU A 52 -16.66 -20.50 6.17
C GLU A 52 -15.94 -21.82 5.86
N ARG A 53 -15.93 -22.22 4.59
CA ARG A 53 -15.36 -23.50 4.13
C ARG A 53 -13.90 -23.34 3.69
N LYS A 54 -12.96 -23.84 4.49
CA LYS A 54 -11.51 -23.64 4.26
C LYS A 54 -10.97 -24.43 3.07
N GLU A 55 -11.67 -25.48 2.66
CA GLU A 55 -11.32 -26.33 1.53
C GLU A 55 -11.64 -25.70 0.16
N LEU A 56 -12.43 -24.62 0.14
CA LEU A 56 -12.82 -23.93 -1.09
C LEU A 56 -11.91 -22.72 -1.32
N SER A 57 -11.36 -22.60 -2.53
CA SER A 57 -10.65 -21.38 -2.91
C SER A 57 -11.64 -20.22 -3.06
N ARG A 58 -11.24 -19.05 -2.56
CA ARG A 58 -12.01 -17.80 -2.65
C ARG A 58 -11.57 -16.93 -3.82
N ILE A 59 -10.47 -17.30 -4.48
CA ILE A 59 -9.86 -16.58 -5.58
C ILE A 59 -9.52 -17.62 -6.64
N THR A 60 -10.04 -17.44 -7.85
CA THR A 60 -9.70 -18.28 -9.00
C THR A 60 -8.28 -17.97 -9.49
N ASP A 61 -7.68 -18.89 -10.25
CA ASP A 61 -6.35 -18.65 -10.83
C ASP A 61 -6.30 -17.41 -11.73
N ALA A 62 -7.38 -17.14 -12.46
CA ALA A 62 -7.49 -15.94 -13.30
C ALA A 62 -7.47 -14.67 -12.45
N GLU A 63 -8.26 -14.62 -11.37
CA GLU A 63 -8.27 -13.50 -10.44
C GLU A 63 -6.91 -13.34 -9.73
N MET A 64 -6.29 -14.45 -9.33
CA MET A 64 -4.95 -14.44 -8.73
C MET A 64 -3.93 -13.83 -9.69
N LYS A 65 -3.94 -14.24 -10.97
CA LYS A 65 -3.06 -13.67 -11.99
C LYS A 65 -3.29 -12.16 -12.15
N THR A 66 -4.54 -11.71 -12.19
CA THR A 66 -4.88 -10.28 -12.27
C THR A 66 -4.37 -9.51 -11.07
N LEU A 67 -4.54 -10.03 -9.85
CA LEU A 67 -4.03 -9.41 -8.62
C LEU A 67 -2.51 -9.26 -8.66
N MET A 68 -1.80 -10.32 -9.06
CA MET A 68 -0.34 -10.32 -9.08
C MET A 68 0.22 -9.36 -10.13
N ILE A 69 -0.31 -9.36 -11.36
CA ILE A 69 0.14 -8.44 -12.41
C ILE A 69 -0.07 -7.00 -12.00
N SER A 70 -1.26 -6.66 -11.48
CA SER A 70 -1.56 -5.29 -11.04
C SER A 70 -0.64 -4.82 -9.91
N ALA A 71 -0.32 -5.69 -8.95
CA ALA A 71 0.62 -5.36 -7.89
C ALA A 71 2.04 -5.16 -8.43
N CYS A 72 2.50 -6.03 -9.35
CA CYS A 72 3.82 -5.92 -9.98
C CYS A 72 3.97 -4.60 -10.75
N GLU A 73 2.99 -4.20 -11.55
CA GLU A 73 3.01 -2.93 -12.31
C GLU A 73 3.17 -1.72 -11.39
N LYS A 74 2.45 -1.70 -10.27
CA LYS A 74 2.54 -0.63 -9.28
C LYS A 74 3.85 -0.60 -8.51
N VAL A 75 4.39 -1.77 -8.17
CA VAL A 75 5.71 -1.86 -7.52
C VAL A 75 6.79 -1.40 -8.50
N GLU A 76 6.70 -1.78 -9.78
CA GLU A 76 7.62 -1.33 -10.82
C GLU A 76 7.60 0.20 -10.96
N GLU A 77 6.42 0.82 -10.97
CA GLU A 77 6.27 2.29 -10.98
C GLU A 77 7.02 2.94 -9.79
N LEU A 78 6.86 2.40 -8.59
CA LEU A 78 7.55 2.88 -7.40
C LEU A 78 9.06 2.70 -7.49
N LEU A 79 9.54 1.57 -8.00
CA LEU A 79 10.98 1.32 -8.18
C LEU A 79 11.58 2.29 -9.19
N ARG A 80 10.91 2.49 -10.34
CA ARG A 80 11.33 3.48 -11.34
C ARG A 80 11.34 4.90 -10.76
N LEU A 81 10.35 5.26 -9.95
CA LEU A 81 10.32 6.55 -9.25
C LEU A 81 11.47 6.67 -8.24
N LYS A 82 11.79 5.61 -7.52
CA LYS A 82 12.90 5.58 -6.54
C LYS A 82 14.26 5.76 -7.18
N GLU A 83 14.44 5.22 -8.38
CA GLU A 83 15.66 5.35 -9.18
C GLU A 83 15.79 6.72 -9.83
N SER A 84 14.70 7.23 -10.42
CA SER A 84 14.71 8.51 -11.16
C SER A 84 14.63 9.75 -10.27
N ASP A 85 13.85 9.70 -9.18
CA ASP A 85 13.64 10.83 -8.26
C ASP A 85 13.33 10.33 -6.83
N ARG A 86 14.41 10.07 -6.09
CA ARG A 86 14.31 9.58 -4.71
C ARG A 86 13.58 10.53 -3.76
N LYS A 87 13.61 11.84 -4.01
CA LYS A 87 12.89 12.82 -3.17
C LYS A 87 11.38 12.69 -3.40
N LYS A 88 10.93 12.60 -4.65
CA LYS A 88 9.51 12.35 -4.96
C LYS A 88 9.04 10.99 -4.46
N TYR A 89 9.84 9.93 -4.62
CA TYR A 89 9.51 8.62 -4.04
C TYR A 89 9.26 8.72 -2.53
N THR A 90 10.19 9.36 -1.80
CA THR A 90 10.10 9.49 -0.34
C THR A 90 8.84 10.26 0.07
N ALA A 91 8.57 11.38 -0.62
CA ALA A 91 7.36 12.17 -0.40
C ALA A 91 6.07 11.38 -0.64
N PHE A 92 6.03 10.63 -1.75
CA PHE A 92 4.89 9.81 -2.13
C PHE A 92 4.61 8.73 -1.07
N ILE A 93 5.62 7.93 -0.73
CA ILE A 93 5.51 6.86 0.26
C ILE A 93 5.13 7.38 1.64
N LEU A 94 5.75 8.48 2.08
CA LEU A 94 5.43 9.10 3.36
C LEU A 94 3.96 9.55 3.40
N LYS A 95 3.50 10.28 2.37
CA LYS A 95 2.10 10.68 2.26
C LYS A 95 1.17 9.47 2.28
N TYR A 96 1.49 8.43 1.50
CA TYR A 96 0.66 7.26 1.39
C TYR A 96 0.56 6.48 2.71
N ASN A 97 1.67 6.38 3.46
CA ASN A 97 1.66 5.80 4.80
C ASN A 97 0.70 6.55 5.73
N LEU A 98 0.76 7.88 5.73
CA LEU A 98 -0.11 8.71 6.57
C LEU A 98 -1.59 8.48 6.27
N ASP A 99 -1.93 8.42 4.99
CA ASP A 99 -3.32 8.32 4.54
C ASP A 99 -3.91 6.92 4.82
N PHE A 100 -3.13 5.86 4.63
CA PHE A 100 -3.67 4.49 4.56
C PHE A 100 -3.16 3.52 5.62
N CYS A 101 -1.99 3.76 6.22
CA CYS A 101 -1.32 2.80 7.10
C CYS A 101 -1.41 3.17 8.59
N ARG A 102 -2.28 4.13 8.95
CA ARG A 102 -2.36 4.65 10.32
C ARG A 102 -2.71 3.63 11.40
N ARG A 103 -3.41 2.58 11.02
CA ARG A 103 -3.88 1.50 11.90
C ARG A 103 -3.09 0.20 11.73
N TRP A 104 -1.98 0.22 11.00
CA TRP A 104 -1.17 -0.96 10.72
C TRP A 104 -0.01 -1.01 11.70
N ASP A 105 0.39 -2.22 12.08
CA ASP A 105 1.53 -2.43 12.96
C ASP A 105 2.83 -1.98 12.29
N ARG A 106 3.69 -1.35 13.10
CA ARG A 106 5.05 -0.91 12.73
C ARG A 106 6.10 -1.95 13.07
#